data_AF-J9GLD4-F1
#
_entry.id   AF-J9GLD4-F1
#
_cell.length_a   1.000
_cell.length_b   1.000
_cell.length_c   1.000
_cell.angle_alpha   90.00
_cell.angle_beta   90.00
_cell.angle_gamma   90.00
#
_symmetry.space_group_name_H-M   'P 1'
#
loop_
_entity.id
_entity.type
_entity.pdbx_description
1 polymer ?
#
loop_
_entity_poly.entity_id
_entity_poly.type
_entity_poly.pdbx_seq_one_letter_code
_entity_poly.pdbx_strand_id
1 'polypeptide(L)'
;SNLLGRRREIAELQDSVETLKEQLETLQGQLETFREKRNHFRQEAASIQEQLQQEFLRENTVGMNLNAMSERREEIKTGYQALKKESEQLEQQVQEIQENRQSIQLELEVSGTQEKALESQIQECQELLENKKKTEEQLSETLEQGHLEMANLTSKHGFAVENLKRIRDELESLEQQRESLESGMVQGLEEVENKEQEILQIQKEIQLEQVEMEKEETLLQEALLAKEEMNQKYKAFFAKRDELSGRMNLLDKECFRLNGQKEKLEESKESQINYMWEEYEVTYGQVQHLSQEEDRNPAELKKQISQTRSEIRQLGNVNVNAIDEYKEVLERQTFMQTQHDDLVKAEETLLDIIQELDTGMRRQFEEKFAEIRKEFDKAFKELFGGGKGTLELEEDVDILEAGIRI
;
A
#
# COMPACT_ATOMS: atom_id res chain seq x y z
N SER A 1 -272.99 -15.92 -20.13
CA SER A 1 -272.86 -17.27 -19.52
C SER A 1 -271.84 -18.09 -20.28
N ASN A 2 -271.31 -19.14 -19.64
CA ASN A 2 -270.45 -20.20 -20.20
C ASN A 2 -268.96 -19.88 -20.37
N LEU A 3 -268.07 -20.26 -19.44
CA LEU A 3 -267.48 -21.60 -19.27
C LEU A 3 -266.74 -22.21 -20.49
N LEU A 4 -266.62 -21.51 -21.63
CA LEU A 4 -265.92 -22.04 -22.82
C LEU A 4 -264.65 -21.29 -23.28
N GLY A 5 -264.40 -20.05 -22.85
CA GLY A 5 -263.21 -19.27 -23.29
C GLY A 5 -261.90 -19.65 -22.58
N ARG A 6 -261.95 -19.93 -21.27
CA ARG A 6 -260.77 -20.24 -20.44
C ARG A 6 -260.07 -21.56 -20.78
N ARG A 7 -260.73 -22.48 -21.49
CA ARG A 7 -260.16 -23.78 -21.89
C ARG A 7 -259.27 -23.69 -23.14
N ARG A 8 -259.40 -22.63 -23.96
CA ARG A 8 -258.57 -22.42 -25.16
C ARG A 8 -257.25 -21.72 -24.86
N GLU A 9 -257.25 -20.67 -24.02
CA GLU A 9 -256.01 -19.98 -23.62
C GLU A 9 -255.08 -20.85 -22.78
N ILE A 10 -255.60 -21.74 -21.93
CA ILE A 10 -254.76 -22.65 -21.13
C ILE A 10 -254.08 -23.69 -22.02
N ALA A 11 -254.74 -24.14 -23.09
CA ALA A 11 -254.15 -25.09 -24.04
C ALA A 11 -253.03 -24.43 -24.88
N GLU A 12 -253.25 -23.21 -25.38
CA GLU A 12 -252.22 -22.46 -26.13
C GLU A 12 -251.01 -22.07 -25.25
N LEU A 13 -251.25 -21.73 -23.98
CA LEU A 13 -250.18 -21.47 -23.02
C LEU A 13 -249.42 -22.74 -22.60
N GLN A 14 -250.09 -23.90 -22.58
CA GLN A 14 -249.41 -25.18 -22.35
C GLN A 14 -248.54 -25.57 -23.54
N ASP A 15 -249.03 -25.47 -24.78
CA ASP A 15 -248.24 -25.72 -26.00
C ASP A 15 -247.03 -24.77 -26.11
N SER A 16 -247.19 -23.49 -25.76
CA SER A 16 -246.08 -22.53 -25.80
C SER A 16 -245.03 -22.79 -24.71
N VAL A 17 -245.42 -23.25 -23.52
CA VAL A 17 -244.47 -23.66 -22.47
C VAL A 17 -243.75 -24.95 -22.84
N GLU A 18 -244.44 -25.89 -23.50
CA GLU A 18 -243.87 -27.17 -23.93
C GLU A 18 -242.86 -26.95 -25.07
N THR A 19 -243.21 -26.13 -26.08
CA THR A 19 -242.28 -25.72 -27.15
C THR A 19 -241.10 -24.89 -26.65
N LEU A 20 -241.30 -23.97 -25.71
CA LEU A 20 -240.19 -23.23 -25.09
C LEU A 20 -239.28 -24.15 -24.27
N LYS A 21 -239.82 -25.17 -23.60
CA LYS A 21 -239.02 -26.20 -22.93
C LYS A 21 -238.18 -27.01 -23.92
N GLU A 22 -238.77 -27.47 -25.01
CA GLU A 22 -238.03 -28.16 -26.08
C GLU A 22 -236.94 -27.26 -26.69
N GLN A 23 -237.22 -25.97 -26.88
CA GLN A 23 -236.23 -24.99 -27.34
C GLN A 23 -235.10 -24.79 -26.32
N LEU A 24 -235.40 -24.79 -25.03
CA LEU A 24 -234.42 -24.63 -23.96
C LEU A 24 -233.54 -25.88 -23.83
N GLU A 25 -234.12 -27.08 -23.95
CA GLU A 25 -233.38 -28.35 -23.98
C GLU A 25 -232.49 -28.45 -25.22
N THR A 26 -232.98 -28.07 -26.40
CA THR A 26 -232.17 -28.05 -27.63
C THR A 26 -231.04 -27.03 -27.56
N LEU A 27 -231.27 -25.82 -27.06
CA LEU A 27 -230.21 -24.83 -26.85
C LEU A 27 -229.21 -25.26 -25.77
N GLN A 28 -229.65 -25.92 -24.70
CA GLN A 28 -228.76 -26.48 -23.68
C GLN A 28 -227.87 -27.59 -24.26
N GLY A 29 -228.44 -28.49 -25.06
CA GLY A 29 -227.67 -29.51 -25.79
C GLY A 29 -226.69 -28.91 -26.80
N GLN A 30 -227.08 -27.84 -27.50
CA GLN A 30 -226.16 -27.10 -28.37
C GLN A 30 -225.04 -26.42 -27.57
N LEU A 31 -225.34 -25.86 -26.40
CA LEU A 31 -224.34 -25.24 -25.51
C LEU A 31 -223.35 -26.27 -24.97
N GLU A 32 -223.82 -27.46 -24.59
CA GLU A 32 -222.96 -28.57 -24.17
C GLU A 32 -222.07 -29.06 -25.31
N THR A 33 -222.63 -29.30 -26.50
CA THR A 33 -221.82 -29.71 -27.66
C THR A 33 -220.79 -28.65 -28.08
N PHE A 34 -221.12 -27.35 -28.00
CA PHE A 34 -220.13 -26.30 -28.24
C PHE A 34 -219.07 -26.20 -27.13
N ARG A 35 -219.44 -26.44 -25.86
CA ARG A 35 -218.47 -26.52 -24.75
C ARG A 35 -217.52 -27.70 -24.93
N GLU A 36 -218.00 -28.86 -25.34
CA GLU A 36 -217.19 -30.03 -25.66
C GLU A 36 -216.25 -29.75 -26.83
N LYS A 37 -216.76 -29.19 -27.94
CA LYS A 37 -215.92 -28.81 -29.09
C LYS A 37 -214.85 -27.79 -28.72
N ARG A 38 -215.18 -26.77 -27.91
CA ARG A 38 -214.21 -25.79 -27.43
C ARG A 38 -213.14 -26.44 -26.56
N ASN A 39 -213.53 -27.35 -25.66
CA ASN A 39 -212.58 -28.05 -24.81
C ASN A 39 -211.68 -28.98 -25.64
N HIS A 40 -212.22 -29.66 -26.65
CA HIS A 40 -211.47 -30.47 -27.60
C HIS A 40 -210.45 -29.64 -28.38
N PHE A 41 -210.86 -28.55 -29.03
CA PHE A 41 -209.93 -27.66 -29.73
C PHE A 41 -208.90 -27.01 -28.79
N ARG A 42 -209.26 -26.77 -27.52
CA ARG A 42 -208.30 -26.28 -26.53
C ARG A 42 -207.26 -27.33 -26.15
N GLN A 43 -207.65 -28.60 -26.07
CA GLN A 43 -206.72 -29.72 -25.87
C GLN A 43 -205.83 -29.94 -27.10
N GLU A 44 -206.38 -29.87 -28.32
CA GLU A 44 -205.60 -29.95 -29.56
C GLU A 44 -204.62 -28.78 -29.71
N ALA A 45 -205.05 -27.55 -29.40
CA ALA A 45 -204.15 -26.40 -29.41
C ALA A 45 -203.01 -26.56 -28.40
N ALA A 46 -203.31 -27.09 -27.20
CA ALA A 46 -202.29 -27.38 -26.20
C ALA A 46 -201.31 -28.48 -26.65
N SER A 47 -201.81 -29.55 -27.28
CA SER A 47 -200.94 -30.64 -27.77
C SER A 47 -200.08 -30.20 -28.95
N ILE A 48 -200.62 -29.42 -29.89
CA ILE A 48 -199.86 -28.83 -31.00
C ILE A 48 -198.81 -27.85 -30.47
N GLN A 49 -199.15 -27.06 -29.45
CA GLN A 49 -198.21 -26.12 -28.84
C GLN A 49 -197.08 -26.84 -28.11
N GLU A 50 -197.36 -27.96 -27.44
CA GLU A 50 -196.34 -28.83 -26.84
C GLU A 50 -195.44 -29.48 -27.91
N GLN A 51 -196.01 -30.00 -29.00
CA GLN A 51 -195.25 -30.54 -30.13
C GLN A 51 -194.36 -29.48 -30.79
N LEU A 52 -194.88 -28.28 -31.01
CA LEU A 52 -194.10 -27.16 -31.55
C LEU A 52 -192.94 -26.80 -30.64
N GLN A 53 -193.16 -26.79 -29.32
CA GLN A 53 -192.10 -26.52 -28.35
C GLN A 53 -191.04 -27.64 -28.34
N GLN A 54 -191.45 -28.90 -28.47
CA GLN A 54 -190.51 -30.03 -28.58
C GLN A 54 -189.67 -29.95 -29.87
N GLU A 55 -190.28 -29.63 -31.01
CA GLU A 55 -189.55 -29.46 -32.27
C GLU A 55 -188.62 -28.24 -32.23
N PHE A 56 -189.04 -27.13 -31.62
CA PHE A 56 -188.17 -25.97 -31.42
C PHE A 56 -186.96 -26.30 -30.53
N LEU A 57 -187.14 -27.11 -29.48
CA LEU A 57 -186.03 -27.58 -28.66
C LEU A 57 -185.10 -28.52 -29.45
N ARG A 58 -185.64 -29.40 -30.30
CA ARG A 58 -184.85 -30.27 -31.18
C ARG A 58 -184.05 -29.48 -32.19
N GLU A 59 -184.67 -28.52 -32.86
CA GLU A 59 -184.01 -27.64 -33.83
C GLU A 59 -182.86 -26.88 -33.17
N ASN A 60 -183.08 -26.29 -32.00
CA ASN A 60 -182.02 -25.62 -31.25
C ASN A 60 -180.90 -26.58 -30.81
N THR A 61 -181.24 -27.79 -30.38
CA THR A 61 -180.24 -28.79 -29.97
C THR A 61 -179.39 -29.23 -31.16
N VAL A 62 -180.01 -29.46 -32.32
CA VAL A 62 -179.31 -29.79 -33.56
C VAL A 62 -178.46 -28.61 -34.03
N GLY A 63 -178.98 -27.38 -33.96
CA GLY A 63 -178.25 -26.15 -34.28
C GLY A 63 -177.02 -25.96 -33.39
N MET A 64 -177.15 -26.14 -32.08
CA MET A 64 -176.03 -26.09 -31.14
C MET A 64 -174.98 -27.16 -31.45
N ASN A 65 -175.39 -28.40 -31.72
CA ASN A 65 -174.47 -29.48 -32.08
C ASN A 65 -173.77 -29.23 -33.41
N LEU A 66 -174.47 -28.69 -34.40
CA LEU A 66 -173.91 -28.35 -35.71
C LEU A 66 -172.87 -27.24 -35.58
N ASN A 67 -173.16 -26.21 -34.77
CA ASN A 67 -172.21 -25.15 -34.46
C ASN A 67 -170.96 -25.72 -33.76
N ALA A 68 -171.13 -26.53 -32.70
CA ALA A 68 -170.02 -27.15 -31.98
C ALA A 68 -169.15 -28.06 -32.88
N MET A 69 -169.77 -28.82 -33.80
CA MET A 69 -169.05 -29.66 -34.75
C MET A 69 -168.35 -28.83 -35.83
N SER A 70 -168.94 -27.70 -36.24
CA SER A 70 -168.32 -26.78 -37.21
C SER A 70 -167.10 -26.08 -36.61
N GLU A 71 -167.18 -25.65 -35.35
CA GLU A 71 -166.07 -25.07 -34.58
C GLU A 71 -164.94 -26.09 -34.45
N ARG A 72 -165.26 -27.31 -33.99
CA ARG A 72 -164.28 -28.40 -33.87
C ARG A 72 -163.62 -28.76 -35.20
N ARG A 73 -164.36 -28.69 -36.32
CA ARG A 73 -163.81 -28.92 -37.65
C ARG A 73 -162.82 -27.83 -38.05
N GLU A 74 -163.14 -26.56 -37.81
CA GLU A 74 -162.21 -25.46 -38.09
C GLU A 74 -160.99 -25.49 -37.16
N GLU A 75 -161.14 -25.88 -35.89
CA GLU A 75 -160.01 -26.12 -34.98
C GLU A 75 -159.07 -27.21 -35.49
N ILE A 76 -159.61 -28.37 -35.89
CA ILE A 76 -158.80 -29.48 -36.43
C ILE A 76 -158.11 -29.05 -37.73
N LYS A 77 -158.81 -28.32 -38.60
CA LYS A 77 -158.26 -27.84 -39.87
C LYS A 77 -157.14 -26.83 -39.66
N THR A 78 -157.29 -25.89 -38.74
CA THR A 78 -156.22 -24.93 -38.40
C THR A 78 -155.04 -25.63 -37.74
N GLY A 79 -155.28 -26.59 -36.84
CA GLY A 79 -154.25 -27.44 -36.25
C GLY A 79 -153.47 -28.25 -37.29
N TYR A 80 -154.17 -28.88 -38.25
CA TYR A 80 -153.53 -29.61 -39.35
C TYR A 80 -152.67 -28.69 -40.23
N GLN A 81 -153.15 -27.49 -40.55
CA GLN A 81 -152.38 -26.52 -41.33
C GLN A 81 -151.12 -26.05 -40.59
N ALA A 82 -151.19 -25.87 -39.27
CA ALA A 82 -150.03 -25.54 -38.45
C ALA A 82 -149.00 -26.68 -38.45
N LEU A 83 -149.44 -27.92 -38.16
CA LEU A 83 -148.57 -29.10 -38.18
C LEU A 83 -147.93 -29.35 -39.55
N LYS A 84 -148.67 -29.11 -40.64
CA LYS A 84 -148.14 -29.23 -41.99
C LYS A 84 -147.01 -28.23 -42.24
N LYS A 85 -147.19 -26.96 -41.85
CA LYS A 85 -146.14 -25.95 -41.97
C LYS A 85 -144.92 -26.28 -41.12
N GLU A 86 -145.13 -26.78 -39.90
CA GLU A 86 -144.05 -27.20 -39.02
C GLU A 86 -143.27 -28.38 -39.61
N SER A 87 -143.95 -29.37 -40.20
CA SER A 87 -143.31 -30.48 -40.91
C SER A 87 -142.47 -30.00 -42.09
N GLU A 88 -143.00 -29.08 -42.92
CA GLU A 88 -142.27 -28.49 -44.05
C GLU A 88 -141.02 -27.72 -43.57
N GLN A 89 -141.12 -26.99 -42.46
CA GLN A 89 -139.99 -26.28 -41.84
C GLN A 89 -138.93 -27.23 -41.29
N LEU A 90 -139.35 -28.31 -40.62
CA LEU A 90 -138.43 -29.33 -40.10
C LEU A 90 -137.72 -30.07 -41.23
N GLU A 91 -138.40 -30.38 -42.33
CA GLU A 91 -137.77 -30.97 -43.52
C GLU A 91 -136.68 -30.06 -44.10
N GLN A 92 -136.94 -28.76 -44.22
CA GLN A 92 -135.94 -27.77 -44.65
C GLN A 92 -134.74 -27.73 -43.70
N GLN A 93 -134.97 -27.67 -42.38
CA GLN A 93 -133.89 -27.67 -41.39
C GLN A 93 -133.06 -28.95 -41.43
N VAL A 94 -133.69 -30.11 -41.61
CA VAL A 94 -132.97 -31.38 -41.74
C VAL A 94 -132.07 -31.36 -42.97
N GLN A 95 -132.55 -30.82 -44.09
CA GLN A 95 -131.77 -30.72 -45.31
C GLN A 95 -130.58 -29.77 -45.14
N GLU A 96 -130.79 -28.59 -44.54
CA GLU A 96 -129.70 -27.65 -44.22
C GLU A 96 -128.64 -28.28 -43.29
N ILE A 97 -129.07 -29.01 -42.26
CA ILE A 97 -128.16 -29.72 -41.35
C ILE A 97 -127.37 -30.80 -42.09
N GLN A 98 -127.99 -31.53 -43.02
CA GLN A 98 -127.31 -32.54 -43.83
C GLN A 98 -126.25 -31.94 -44.75
N GLU A 99 -126.57 -30.83 -45.42
CA GLU A 99 -125.64 -30.10 -46.28
C GLU A 99 -124.46 -29.54 -45.47
N ASN A 100 -124.74 -28.91 -44.32
CA ASN A 100 -123.70 -28.43 -43.41
C ASN A 100 -122.81 -29.56 -42.90
N ARG A 101 -123.40 -30.71 -42.54
CA ARG A 101 -122.63 -31.88 -42.09
C ARG A 101 -121.70 -32.38 -43.18
N GLN A 102 -122.15 -32.44 -44.43
CA GLN A 102 -121.30 -32.83 -45.56
C GLN A 102 -120.17 -31.84 -45.81
N SER A 103 -120.44 -30.52 -45.72
CA SER A 103 -119.41 -29.49 -45.84
C SER A 103 -118.35 -29.63 -44.75
N ILE A 104 -118.76 -29.77 -43.48
CA ILE A 104 -117.85 -29.93 -42.34
C ILE A 104 -117.03 -31.22 -42.47
N GLN A 105 -117.64 -32.31 -42.96
CA GLN A 105 -116.93 -33.58 -43.19
C GLN A 105 -115.81 -33.40 -44.23
N LEU A 106 -116.09 -32.72 -45.35
CA LEU A 106 -115.09 -32.43 -46.38
C LEU A 106 -113.98 -31.52 -45.86
N GLU A 107 -114.32 -30.47 -45.10
CA GLU A 107 -113.33 -29.60 -44.46
C GLU A 107 -112.43 -30.36 -43.48
N LEU A 108 -113.00 -31.28 -42.70
CA LEU A 108 -112.24 -32.12 -41.78
C LEU A 108 -111.27 -33.06 -42.51
N GLU A 109 -111.70 -33.67 -43.62
CA GLU A 109 -110.84 -34.51 -44.45
C GLU A 109 -109.70 -33.71 -45.09
N VAL A 110 -110.00 -32.53 -45.63
CA VAL A 110 -108.98 -31.62 -46.19
C VAL A 110 -107.99 -31.22 -45.11
N SER A 111 -108.47 -30.77 -43.95
CA SER A 111 -107.62 -30.40 -42.81
C SER A 111 -106.73 -31.56 -42.36
N GLY A 112 -107.28 -32.77 -42.25
CA GLY A 112 -106.51 -33.97 -41.88
C GLY A 112 -105.44 -34.36 -42.91
N THR A 113 -105.67 -34.12 -44.21
CA THR A 113 -104.61 -34.31 -45.22
C THR A 113 -103.53 -33.24 -45.15
N GLN A 114 -103.89 -31.99 -44.85
CA GLN A 114 -102.94 -30.91 -44.67
C GLN A 114 -102.08 -31.10 -43.42
N GLU A 115 -102.68 -31.53 -42.31
CA GLU A 115 -101.98 -31.85 -41.06
C GLU A 115 -100.91 -32.93 -41.29
N LYS A 116 -101.27 -34.04 -41.95
CA LYS A 116 -100.30 -35.10 -42.30
C LYS A 116 -99.17 -34.60 -43.21
N ALA A 117 -99.49 -33.74 -44.18
CA ALA A 117 -98.47 -33.16 -45.06
C ALA A 117 -97.51 -32.25 -44.28
N LEU A 118 -98.03 -31.43 -43.37
CA LEU A 118 -97.24 -30.57 -42.49
C LEU A 118 -96.39 -31.37 -41.51
N GLU A 119 -96.94 -32.43 -40.90
CA GLU A 119 -96.19 -33.35 -40.03
C GLU A 119 -95.00 -33.97 -40.78
N SER A 120 -95.22 -34.44 -42.02
CA SER A 120 -94.14 -34.98 -42.85
C SER A 120 -93.06 -33.93 -43.15
N GLN A 121 -93.45 -32.68 -43.45
CA GLN A 121 -92.50 -31.59 -43.69
C GLN A 121 -91.72 -31.20 -42.43
N ILE A 122 -92.37 -31.20 -41.28
CA ILE A 122 -91.74 -30.93 -39.98
C ILE A 122 -90.69 -32.01 -39.70
N GLN A 123 -91.04 -33.28 -39.92
CA GLN A 123 -90.13 -34.40 -39.69
C GLN A 123 -88.89 -34.32 -40.61
N GLU A 124 -89.09 -34.03 -41.90
CA GLU A 124 -87.99 -33.84 -42.86
C GLU A 124 -87.10 -32.65 -42.47
N CYS A 125 -87.70 -31.53 -42.03
CA CYS A 125 -86.95 -30.38 -41.54
C CYS A 125 -86.17 -30.69 -40.25
N GLN A 126 -86.72 -31.49 -39.35
CA GLN A 126 -86.04 -31.92 -38.11
C GLN A 126 -84.82 -32.80 -38.43
N GLU A 127 -84.95 -33.75 -39.35
CA GLU A 127 -83.83 -34.58 -39.80
C GLU A 127 -82.73 -33.73 -40.47
N LEU A 128 -83.12 -32.77 -41.32
CA LEU A 128 -82.18 -31.83 -41.93
C LEU A 128 -81.46 -30.98 -40.88
N LEU A 129 -82.18 -30.50 -39.87
CA LEU A 129 -81.62 -29.71 -38.77
C LEU A 129 -80.61 -30.53 -37.94
N GLU A 130 -80.94 -31.78 -37.57
CA GLU A 130 -80.02 -32.65 -36.85
C GLU A 130 -78.74 -32.94 -37.66
N ASN A 131 -78.88 -33.20 -38.95
CA ASN A 131 -77.73 -33.41 -39.83
C ASN A 131 -76.85 -32.15 -39.92
N LYS A 132 -77.46 -30.96 -40.04
CA LYS A 132 -76.72 -29.70 -40.05
C LYS A 132 -76.00 -29.44 -38.73
N LYS A 133 -76.64 -29.70 -37.59
CA LYS A 133 -76.01 -29.60 -36.26
C LYS A 133 -74.81 -30.54 -36.12
N LYS A 134 -74.93 -31.79 -36.55
CA LYS A 134 -73.79 -32.74 -36.56
C LYS A 134 -72.64 -32.23 -37.42
N THR A 135 -72.92 -31.68 -38.60
CA THR A 135 -71.86 -31.12 -39.45
C THR A 135 -71.23 -29.87 -38.86
N GLU A 136 -72.02 -29.03 -38.18
CA GLU A 136 -71.53 -27.83 -37.48
C GLU A 136 -70.61 -28.22 -36.31
N GLU A 137 -71.00 -29.22 -35.52
CA GLU A 137 -70.22 -29.72 -34.39
C GLU A 137 -68.88 -30.31 -34.86
N GLN A 138 -68.89 -31.13 -35.93
CA GLN A 138 -67.66 -31.65 -36.54
C GLN A 138 -66.76 -30.53 -37.09
N LEU A 139 -67.34 -29.53 -37.77
CA LEU A 139 -66.59 -28.38 -38.26
C LEU A 139 -65.99 -27.58 -37.10
N SER A 140 -66.74 -27.37 -36.02
CA SER A 140 -66.26 -26.68 -34.82
C SER A 140 -65.08 -27.41 -34.18
N GLU A 141 -65.15 -28.74 -34.04
CA GLU A 141 -64.04 -29.55 -33.52
C GLU A 141 -62.80 -29.44 -34.40
N THR A 142 -62.94 -29.55 -35.73
CA THR A 142 -61.79 -29.42 -36.64
C THR A 142 -61.18 -28.02 -36.62
N LEU A 143 -62.01 -26.99 -36.45
CA LEU A 143 -61.57 -25.60 -36.36
C LEU A 143 -60.82 -25.34 -35.05
N GLU A 144 -61.30 -25.87 -33.92
CA GLU A 144 -60.58 -25.81 -32.64
C GLU A 144 -59.24 -26.55 -32.71
N GLN A 145 -59.19 -27.73 -33.31
CA GLN A 145 -57.94 -28.46 -33.54
C GLN A 145 -56.96 -27.65 -34.40
N GLY A 146 -57.45 -27.07 -35.51
CA GLY A 146 -56.64 -26.19 -36.36
C GLY A 146 -56.11 -24.95 -35.64
N HIS A 147 -56.92 -24.34 -34.76
CA HIS A 147 -56.48 -23.21 -33.93
C HIS A 147 -55.40 -23.61 -32.93
N LEU A 148 -55.51 -24.77 -32.28
CA LEU A 148 -54.50 -25.29 -31.37
C LEU A 148 -53.18 -25.58 -32.10
N GLU A 149 -53.25 -26.19 -33.28
CA GLU A 149 -52.07 -26.44 -34.12
C GLU A 149 -51.41 -25.13 -34.58
N MET A 150 -52.20 -24.15 -35.02
CA MET A 150 -51.71 -22.84 -35.42
C MET A 150 -51.04 -22.12 -34.24
N ALA A 151 -51.63 -22.15 -33.05
CA ALA A 151 -51.04 -21.56 -31.84
C ALA A 151 -49.71 -22.24 -31.49
N ASN A 152 -49.65 -23.57 -31.56
CA ASN A 152 -48.43 -24.34 -31.34
C ASN A 152 -47.33 -23.99 -32.36
N LEU A 153 -47.67 -23.90 -33.65
CA LEU A 153 -46.73 -23.53 -34.70
C LEU A 153 -46.25 -22.08 -34.56
N THR A 154 -47.15 -21.16 -34.18
CA THR A 154 -46.81 -19.75 -33.94
C THR A 154 -45.83 -19.62 -32.78
N SER A 155 -46.06 -20.34 -31.68
CA SER A 155 -45.15 -20.37 -30.52
C SER A 155 -43.78 -20.94 -30.91
N LYS A 156 -43.74 -22.08 -31.62
CA LYS A 156 -42.49 -22.67 -32.14
C LYS A 156 -41.75 -21.72 -33.08
N HIS A 157 -42.47 -21.01 -33.95
CA HIS A 157 -41.89 -20.01 -34.84
C HIS A 157 -41.29 -18.84 -34.05
N GLY A 158 -42.00 -18.30 -33.05
CA GLY A 158 -41.49 -17.27 -32.17
C GLY A 158 -40.19 -17.68 -31.46
N PHE A 159 -40.15 -18.88 -30.89
CA PHE A 159 -38.95 -19.44 -30.27
C PHE A 159 -37.79 -19.62 -31.25
N ALA A 160 -38.07 -20.05 -32.48
CA ALA A 160 -37.05 -20.20 -33.51
C ALA A 160 -36.47 -18.83 -33.94
N VAL A 161 -37.32 -17.81 -34.08
CA VAL A 161 -36.91 -16.44 -34.43
C VAL A 161 -36.04 -15.83 -33.32
N GLU A 162 -36.42 -16.00 -32.06
CA GLU A 162 -35.66 -15.49 -30.92
C GLU A 162 -34.29 -16.18 -30.81
N ASN A 163 -34.24 -17.51 -30.99
CA ASN A 163 -32.98 -18.25 -31.03
C ASN A 163 -32.10 -17.83 -32.21
N LEU A 164 -32.67 -17.62 -33.39
CA LEU A 164 -31.92 -17.12 -34.54
C LEU A 164 -31.33 -15.73 -34.27
N LYS A 165 -32.07 -14.86 -33.58
CA LYS A 165 -31.56 -13.55 -33.18
C LYS A 165 -30.40 -13.70 -32.21
N ARG A 166 -30.53 -14.51 -31.14
CA ARG A 166 -29.46 -14.79 -30.18
C ARG A 166 -28.19 -15.32 -30.87
N ILE A 167 -28.34 -16.30 -31.77
CA ILE A 167 -27.20 -16.88 -32.49
C ILE A 167 -26.52 -15.84 -33.39
N ARG A 168 -27.29 -14.96 -34.05
CA ARG A 168 -26.72 -13.87 -34.87
C ARG A 168 -25.93 -12.87 -34.03
N ASP A 169 -26.50 -12.45 -32.90
CA ASP A 169 -25.85 -11.50 -31.99
C ASP A 169 -24.55 -12.12 -31.41
N GLU A 170 -24.56 -13.41 -31.06
CA GLU A 170 -23.36 -14.15 -30.64
C GLU A 170 -22.31 -14.24 -31.76
N LEU A 171 -22.74 -14.48 -33.00
CA LEU A 171 -21.85 -14.59 -34.15
C LEU A 171 -21.19 -13.25 -34.48
N GLU A 172 -21.94 -12.15 -34.43
CA GLU A 172 -21.40 -10.79 -34.60
C GLU A 172 -20.38 -10.44 -33.51
N SER A 173 -20.65 -10.81 -32.25
CA SER A 173 -19.69 -10.60 -31.16
C SER A 173 -18.41 -11.41 -31.36
N LEU A 174 -18.52 -12.66 -31.81
CA LEU A 174 -17.36 -13.50 -32.11
C LEU A 174 -16.57 -12.99 -33.32
N GLU A 175 -17.22 -12.45 -34.34
CA GLU A 175 -16.55 -11.82 -35.49
C GLU A 175 -15.76 -10.57 -35.05
N GLN A 176 -16.35 -9.70 -34.23
CA GLN A 176 -15.64 -8.54 -33.67
C GLN A 176 -14.44 -8.95 -32.81
N GLN A 177 -14.59 -10.00 -31.99
CA GLN A 177 -13.48 -10.54 -31.21
C GLN A 177 -12.37 -11.08 -32.12
N ARG A 178 -12.71 -11.83 -33.17
CA ARG A 178 -11.74 -12.33 -34.15
C ARG A 178 -10.98 -11.20 -34.82
N GLU A 179 -11.67 -10.16 -35.30
CA GLU A 179 -11.03 -8.99 -35.92
C GLU A 179 -10.09 -8.26 -34.95
N SER A 180 -10.48 -8.14 -33.68
CA SER A 180 -9.64 -7.51 -32.66
C SER A 180 -8.36 -8.31 -32.37
N LEU A 181 -8.47 -9.65 -32.34
CA LEU A 181 -7.33 -10.55 -32.15
C LEU A 181 -6.42 -10.55 -33.38
N GLU A 182 -6.99 -10.51 -34.58
CA GLU A 182 -6.25 -10.46 -35.84
C GLU A 182 -5.47 -9.15 -35.95
N SER A 183 -6.10 -8.01 -35.63
CA SER A 183 -5.43 -6.71 -35.54
C SER A 183 -4.30 -6.71 -34.50
N GLY A 184 -4.55 -7.28 -33.31
CA GLY A 184 -3.53 -7.42 -32.27
C GLY A 184 -2.36 -8.33 -32.69
N MET A 185 -2.63 -9.37 -33.47
CA MET A 185 -1.59 -10.26 -34.02
C MET A 185 -0.74 -9.55 -35.07
N VAL A 186 -1.35 -8.75 -35.95
CA VAL A 186 -0.61 -7.95 -36.94
C VAL A 186 0.29 -6.93 -36.24
N GLN A 187 -0.23 -6.20 -35.25
CA GLN A 187 0.56 -5.27 -34.44
C GLN A 187 1.70 -5.98 -33.70
N GLY A 188 1.44 -7.15 -33.12
CA GLY A 188 2.45 -7.95 -32.46
C GLY A 188 3.56 -8.43 -33.42
N LEU A 189 3.22 -8.79 -34.66
CA LEU A 189 4.21 -9.15 -35.68
C LEU A 189 5.08 -7.96 -36.10
N GLU A 190 4.47 -6.77 -36.27
CA GLU A 190 5.22 -5.54 -36.56
C GLU A 190 6.15 -5.17 -35.40
N GLU A 191 5.71 -5.30 -34.15
CA GLU A 191 6.54 -5.08 -32.97
C GLU A 191 7.72 -6.05 -32.90
N VAL A 192 7.49 -7.33 -33.21
CA VAL A 192 8.55 -8.34 -33.27
C VAL A 192 9.57 -8.01 -34.36
N GLU A 193 9.13 -7.65 -35.57
CA GLU A 193 10.02 -7.28 -36.67
C GLU A 193 10.87 -6.04 -36.31
N ASN A 194 10.26 -5.02 -35.70
CA ASN A 194 10.98 -3.83 -35.22
C ASN A 194 12.02 -4.20 -34.15
N LYS A 195 11.67 -5.08 -33.21
CA LYS A 195 12.60 -5.54 -32.16
C LYS A 195 13.74 -6.37 -32.74
N GLU A 196 13.48 -7.22 -33.72
CA GLU A 196 14.53 -7.98 -34.43
C GLU A 196 15.50 -7.04 -35.15
N GLN A 197 15.01 -5.98 -35.78
CA GLN A 197 15.86 -4.95 -36.40
C GLN A 197 16.69 -4.18 -35.37
N GLU A 198 16.10 -3.78 -34.24
CA GLU A 198 16.82 -3.15 -33.13
C GLU A 198 17.92 -4.08 -32.58
N ILE A 199 17.63 -5.37 -32.38
CA ILE A 199 18.62 -6.36 -31.92
C ILE A 199 19.77 -6.49 -32.92
N LEU A 200 19.48 -6.58 -34.22
CA LEU A 200 20.51 -6.62 -35.27
C LEU A 200 21.40 -5.38 -35.25
N GLN A 201 20.82 -4.21 -35.04
CA GLN A 201 21.57 -2.96 -34.94
C GLN A 201 22.48 -2.95 -33.70
N ILE A 202 21.96 -3.32 -32.53
CA ILE A 202 22.74 -3.41 -31.29
C ILE A 202 23.86 -4.44 -31.43
N GLN A 203 23.59 -5.60 -32.05
CA GLN A 203 24.62 -6.62 -32.30
C GLN A 203 25.76 -6.07 -33.18
N LYS A 204 25.43 -5.27 -34.20
CA LYS A 204 26.44 -4.62 -35.05
C LYS A 204 27.25 -3.57 -34.28
N GLU A 205 26.61 -2.80 -33.40
CA GLU A 205 27.28 -1.83 -32.53
C GLU A 205 28.23 -2.53 -31.55
N ILE A 206 27.80 -3.63 -30.92
CA ILE A 206 28.64 -4.46 -30.04
C ILE A 206 29.84 -5.01 -30.79
N GLN A 207 29.67 -5.52 -32.02
CA GLN A 207 30.79 -6.02 -32.83
C GLN A 207 31.81 -4.92 -33.16
N LEU A 208 31.34 -3.70 -33.47
CA LEU A 208 32.22 -2.57 -33.72
C LEU A 208 33.00 -2.17 -32.46
N GLU A 209 32.33 -2.10 -31.31
CA GLU A 209 32.99 -1.83 -30.02
C GLU A 209 33.98 -2.92 -29.63
N GLN A 210 33.67 -4.20 -29.87
CA GLN A 210 34.59 -5.32 -29.62
C GLN A 210 35.88 -5.18 -30.43
N VAL A 211 35.76 -4.84 -31.72
CA VAL A 211 36.93 -4.62 -32.59
C VAL A 211 37.76 -3.43 -32.11
N GLU A 212 37.14 -2.34 -31.67
CA GLU A 212 37.86 -1.20 -31.09
C GLU A 212 38.52 -1.56 -29.75
N MET A 213 37.85 -2.34 -28.90
CA MET A 213 38.39 -2.82 -27.63
C MET A 213 39.61 -3.72 -27.82
N GLU A 214 39.57 -4.64 -28.81
CA GLU A 214 40.72 -5.49 -29.16
C GLU A 214 41.91 -4.64 -29.66
N LYS A 215 41.66 -3.58 -30.43
CA LYS A 215 42.70 -2.62 -30.83
C LYS A 215 43.28 -1.87 -29.64
N GLU A 216 42.45 -1.39 -28.73
CA GLU A 216 42.91 -0.72 -27.51
C GLU A 216 43.70 -1.67 -26.60
N GLU A 217 43.28 -2.92 -26.49
CA GLU A 217 43.98 -3.95 -25.70
C GLU A 217 45.35 -4.27 -26.30
N THR A 218 45.45 -4.43 -27.62
CA THR A 218 46.74 -4.64 -28.30
C THR A 218 47.67 -3.44 -28.13
N LEU A 219 47.16 -2.20 -28.29
CA LEU A 219 47.94 -0.99 -28.03
C LEU A 219 48.40 -0.88 -26.57
N LEU A 220 47.55 -1.28 -25.60
CA LEU A 220 47.90 -1.30 -24.19
C LEU A 220 49.00 -2.34 -23.91
N GLN A 221 48.91 -3.53 -24.50
CA GLN A 221 49.94 -4.57 -24.37
C GLN A 221 51.27 -4.11 -24.96
N GLU A 222 51.27 -3.48 -26.14
CA GLU A 222 52.47 -2.87 -26.73
C GLU A 222 53.07 -1.79 -25.83
N ALA A 223 52.24 -0.91 -25.25
CA ALA A 223 52.69 0.12 -24.33
C ALA A 223 53.28 -0.45 -23.02
N LEU A 224 52.71 -1.54 -22.50
CA LEU A 224 53.24 -2.24 -21.32
C LEU A 224 54.58 -2.89 -21.60
N LEU A 225 54.74 -3.56 -22.75
CA LEU A 225 56.02 -4.13 -23.18
C LEU A 225 57.08 -3.04 -23.34
N ALA A 226 56.74 -1.94 -23.99
CA ALA A 226 57.64 -0.79 -24.13
C ALA A 226 58.05 -0.21 -22.76
N LYS A 227 57.12 -0.13 -21.81
CA LYS A 227 57.39 0.29 -20.43
C LYS A 227 58.33 -0.69 -19.71
N GLU A 228 58.13 -1.99 -19.87
CA GLU A 228 59.00 -3.01 -19.29
C GLU A 228 60.42 -2.95 -19.86
N GLU A 229 60.57 -2.85 -21.18
CA GLU A 229 61.86 -2.64 -21.84
C GLU A 229 62.55 -1.38 -21.32
N MET A 230 61.80 -0.29 -21.16
CA MET A 230 62.38 0.96 -20.67
C MET A 230 62.79 0.86 -19.20
N ASN A 231 62.02 0.15 -18.37
CA ASN A 231 62.40 -0.17 -17.00
C ASN A 231 63.64 -1.07 -16.93
N GLN A 232 63.79 -2.03 -17.83
CA GLN A 232 65.00 -2.85 -17.92
C GLN A 232 66.22 -2.00 -18.30
N LYS A 233 66.09 -1.12 -19.30
CA LYS A 233 67.13 -0.15 -19.67
C LYS A 233 67.48 0.77 -18.49
N TYR A 234 66.48 1.24 -17.75
CA TYR A 234 66.69 2.07 -16.56
C TYR A 234 67.44 1.31 -15.47
N LYS A 235 67.04 0.07 -15.14
CA LYS A 235 67.77 -0.78 -14.18
C LYS A 235 69.22 -1.05 -14.62
N ALA A 236 69.44 -1.34 -15.90
CA ALA A 236 70.79 -1.55 -16.44
C ALA A 236 71.64 -0.27 -16.36
N PHE A 237 71.05 0.89 -16.67
CA PHE A 237 71.71 2.19 -16.52
C PHE A 237 72.07 2.49 -15.06
N PHE A 238 71.17 2.25 -14.11
CA PHE A 238 71.45 2.41 -12.68
C PHE A 238 72.55 1.47 -12.19
N ALA A 239 72.53 0.20 -12.60
CA ALA A 239 73.59 -0.75 -12.27
C ALA A 239 74.96 -0.28 -12.80
N LYS A 240 75.01 0.21 -14.05
CA LYS A 240 76.22 0.80 -14.65
C LYS A 240 76.69 2.03 -13.89
N ARG A 241 75.76 2.90 -13.46
CA ARG A 241 76.06 4.11 -12.68
C ARG A 241 76.64 3.75 -11.31
N ASP A 242 76.06 2.78 -10.62
CA ASP A 242 76.51 2.35 -9.31
C ASP A 242 77.88 1.63 -9.40
N GLU A 243 78.13 0.85 -10.45
CA GLU A 243 79.45 0.28 -10.77
C GLU A 243 80.51 1.38 -10.96
N LEU A 244 80.20 2.39 -11.79
CA LEU A 244 81.09 3.52 -12.03
C LEU A 244 81.32 4.36 -10.78
N SER A 245 80.28 4.59 -9.96
CA SER A 245 80.39 5.29 -8.68
C SER A 245 81.25 4.50 -7.69
N GLY A 246 81.10 3.18 -7.63
CA GLY A 246 81.97 2.29 -6.86
C GLY A 246 83.43 2.38 -7.30
N ARG A 247 83.68 2.39 -8.61
CA ARG A 247 85.03 2.55 -9.18
C ARG A 247 85.62 3.93 -8.90
N MET A 248 84.80 4.98 -8.95
CA MET A 248 85.19 6.34 -8.58
C MET A 248 85.60 6.40 -7.11
N ASN A 249 84.80 5.83 -6.20
CA ASN A 249 85.14 5.77 -4.77
C ASN A 249 86.42 4.98 -4.48
N LEU A 250 86.71 3.92 -5.25
CA LEU A 250 87.97 3.18 -5.14
C LEU A 250 89.17 4.03 -5.60
N LEU A 251 89.02 4.73 -6.72
CA LEU A 251 90.03 5.66 -7.21
C LEU A 251 90.26 6.83 -6.25
N ASP A 252 89.20 7.37 -5.64
CA ASP A 252 89.31 8.41 -4.60
C ASP A 252 90.10 7.89 -3.40
N LYS A 253 89.84 6.66 -2.93
CA LYS A 253 90.64 6.01 -1.87
C LYS A 253 92.10 5.83 -2.26
N GLU A 254 92.38 5.46 -3.51
CA GLU A 254 93.77 5.37 -4.01
C GLU A 254 94.43 6.74 -4.08
N CYS A 255 93.72 7.77 -4.54
CA CYS A 255 94.18 9.16 -4.53
C CYS A 255 94.50 9.62 -3.10
N PHE A 256 93.61 9.40 -2.13
CA PHE A 256 93.87 9.72 -0.72
C PHE A 256 95.10 8.97 -0.17
N ARG A 257 95.25 7.68 -0.49
CA ARG A 257 96.43 6.89 -0.07
C ARG A 257 97.73 7.43 -0.67
N LEU A 258 97.74 7.71 -1.98
CA LEU A 258 98.91 8.24 -2.67
C LEU A 258 99.25 9.66 -2.20
N ASN A 259 98.24 10.50 -1.95
CA ASN A 259 98.45 11.85 -1.43
C ASN A 259 98.99 11.82 0.01
N GLY A 260 98.49 10.93 0.87
CA GLY A 260 99.06 10.72 2.21
C GLY A 260 100.49 10.14 2.18
N GLN A 261 100.84 9.31 1.20
CA GLN A 261 102.23 8.86 0.99
C GLN A 261 103.12 10.02 0.53
N LYS A 262 102.61 10.91 -0.33
CA LYS A 262 103.30 12.11 -0.79
C LYS A 262 103.58 13.07 0.37
N GLU A 263 102.57 13.38 1.19
CA GLU A 263 102.73 14.26 2.37
C GLU A 263 103.79 13.73 3.35
N LYS A 264 103.80 12.41 3.64
CA LYS A 264 104.85 11.80 4.49
C LYS A 264 106.26 11.96 3.92
N LEU A 265 106.41 11.87 2.60
CA LEU A 265 107.70 12.07 1.94
C LEU A 265 108.12 13.54 1.96
N GLU A 266 107.17 14.47 1.81
CA GLU A 266 107.42 15.91 1.94
C GLU A 266 107.83 16.29 3.36
N GLU A 267 107.14 15.77 4.38
CA GLU A 267 107.47 15.98 5.80
C GLU A 267 108.84 15.40 6.17
N SER A 268 109.18 14.20 5.67
CA SER A 268 110.52 13.62 5.84
C SER A 268 111.60 14.47 5.16
N LYS A 269 111.31 15.07 4.00
CA LYS A 269 112.24 15.96 3.30
C LYS A 269 112.43 17.27 4.07
N GLU A 270 111.36 17.89 4.56
CA GLU A 270 111.43 19.08 5.40
C GLU A 270 112.18 18.84 6.70
N SER A 271 111.96 17.70 7.37
CA SER A 271 112.71 17.33 8.58
C SER A 271 114.22 17.21 8.31
N GLN A 272 114.62 16.62 7.18
CA GLN A 272 116.04 16.55 6.79
C GLN A 272 116.63 17.93 6.46
N ILE A 273 115.87 18.80 5.78
CA ILE A 273 116.30 20.17 5.47
C ILE A 273 116.47 20.99 6.76
N ASN A 274 115.52 20.88 7.70
CA ASN A 274 115.60 21.57 8.98
C ASN A 274 116.78 21.06 9.82
N TYR A 275 117.04 19.75 9.82
CA TYR A 275 118.22 19.19 10.50
C TYR A 275 119.55 19.71 9.91
N MET A 276 119.62 19.87 8.57
CA MET A 276 120.81 20.48 7.92
C MET A 276 120.99 21.96 8.30
N TRP A 277 119.89 22.70 8.48
CA TRP A 277 119.94 24.11 8.86
C TRP A 277 120.30 24.32 10.35
N GLU A 278 119.66 23.59 11.27
CA GLU A 278 119.86 23.80 12.71
C GLU A 278 121.25 23.39 13.22
N GLU A 279 121.79 22.26 12.74
CA GLU A 279 123.08 21.75 13.26
C GLU A 279 124.29 22.26 12.47
N TYR A 280 124.12 22.54 11.18
CA TYR A 280 125.24 22.88 10.30
C TYR A 280 125.13 24.27 9.64
N GLU A 281 124.01 25.00 9.82
CA GLU A 281 123.74 26.30 9.18
C GLU A 281 123.96 26.30 7.65
N VAL A 282 123.71 25.16 6.99
CA VAL A 282 123.89 25.02 5.54
C VAL A 282 122.56 24.80 4.86
N THR A 283 122.34 25.47 3.72
CA THR A 283 121.16 25.22 2.88
C THR A 283 121.45 24.06 1.92
N TYR A 284 120.43 23.26 1.57
CA TYR A 284 120.59 22.09 0.67
C TYR A 284 121.39 22.40 -0.61
N GLY A 285 121.17 23.57 -1.23
CA GLY A 285 121.89 24.00 -2.44
C GLY A 285 123.39 24.30 -2.25
N GLN A 286 123.85 24.61 -1.03
CA GLN A 286 125.27 24.85 -0.73
C GLN A 286 126.03 23.55 -0.45
N VAL A 287 125.35 22.51 0.08
CA VAL A 287 125.96 21.19 0.35
C VAL A 287 126.14 20.36 -0.91
N GLN A 288 125.30 20.57 -1.92
CA GLN A 288 125.38 19.85 -3.20
C GLN A 288 126.72 20.08 -3.94
N HIS A 289 127.39 21.21 -3.68
CA HIS A 289 128.71 21.54 -4.25
C HIS A 289 129.91 21.10 -3.38
N LEU A 290 129.66 20.58 -2.17
CA LEU A 290 130.68 20.07 -1.23
C LEU A 290 130.86 18.55 -1.29
N SER A 291 130.13 17.88 -2.18
CA SER A 291 130.22 16.42 -2.38
C SER A 291 131.44 16.08 -3.24
N GLN A 292 132.62 16.00 -2.63
CA GLN A 292 133.71 15.16 -3.15
C GLN A 292 133.58 13.76 -2.56
N GLU A 293 133.64 12.77 -3.45
CA GLU A 293 133.48 11.34 -3.15
C GLU A 293 134.54 10.86 -2.16
N GLU A 294 134.12 10.63 -0.91
CA GLU A 294 134.71 9.58 -0.08
C GLU A 294 133.57 8.72 0.45
N ASP A 295 133.60 7.45 0.06
CA ASP A 295 132.66 6.39 0.43
C ASP A 295 132.83 6.04 1.92
N ARG A 296 132.38 6.96 2.80
CA ARG A 296 132.49 6.83 4.26
C ARG A 296 131.13 6.46 4.83
N ASN A 297 131.07 5.33 5.53
CA ASN A 297 129.85 4.81 6.12
C ASN A 297 129.26 5.80 7.15
N PRO A 298 128.03 6.32 6.95
CA PRO A 298 127.41 7.32 7.84
C PRO A 298 127.29 6.86 9.30
N ALA A 299 127.19 5.55 9.53
CA ALA A 299 127.09 4.98 10.88
C ALA A 299 128.41 5.07 11.66
N GLU A 300 129.56 4.89 10.99
CA GLU A 300 130.89 5.01 11.63
C GLU A 300 131.24 6.47 11.94
N LEU A 301 130.90 7.40 11.05
CA LEU A 301 131.08 8.84 11.26
C LEU A 301 130.29 9.33 12.48
N LYS A 302 129.02 8.93 12.64
CA LYS A 302 128.24 9.24 13.85
C LYS A 302 128.90 8.73 15.13
N LYS A 303 129.54 7.55 15.08
CA LYS A 303 130.26 6.98 16.23
C LYS A 303 131.54 7.75 16.56
N GLN A 304 132.32 8.17 15.56
CA GLN A 304 133.51 9.01 15.74
C GLN A 304 133.17 10.40 16.27
N ILE A 305 132.09 11.03 15.77
CA ILE A 305 131.59 12.33 16.27
C ILE A 305 131.20 12.20 17.75
N SER A 306 130.52 11.11 18.13
CA SER A 306 130.17 10.84 19.53
C SER A 306 131.40 10.64 20.43
N GLN A 307 132.45 9.95 19.96
CA GLN A 307 133.70 9.76 20.72
C GLN A 307 134.44 11.09 20.91
N THR A 308 134.62 11.86 19.84
CA THR A 308 135.33 13.14 19.87
C THR A 308 134.60 14.17 20.75
N ARG A 309 133.26 14.26 20.67
CA ARG A 309 132.46 15.11 21.60
C ARG A 309 132.59 14.65 23.06
N SER A 310 132.83 13.37 23.33
CA SER A 310 133.07 12.85 24.67
C SER A 310 134.48 13.19 25.18
N GLU A 311 135.50 13.09 24.33
CA GLU A 311 136.89 13.49 24.65
C GLU A 311 137.00 15.00 24.91
N ILE A 312 136.29 15.83 24.13
CA ILE A 312 136.22 17.29 24.34
C ILE A 312 135.54 17.63 25.68
N ARG A 313 134.54 16.87 26.14
CA ARG A 313 133.94 17.07 27.47
C ARG A 313 134.85 16.62 28.62
N GLN A 314 135.76 15.66 28.40
CA GLN A 314 136.71 15.20 29.42
C GLN A 314 137.89 16.17 29.65
N LEU A 315 138.16 17.08 28.72
CA LEU A 315 139.24 18.08 28.82
C LEU A 315 138.95 19.23 29.81
N GLY A 316 137.72 19.37 30.31
CA GLY A 316 137.36 20.34 31.36
C GLY A 316 137.44 21.81 30.92
N ASN A 317 136.74 22.69 31.63
CA ASN A 317 136.71 24.11 31.30
C ASN A 317 138.09 24.76 31.55
N VAL A 318 138.64 25.36 30.51
CA VAL A 318 139.84 26.21 30.55
C VAL A 318 139.50 27.49 31.35
N ASN A 319 139.97 27.57 32.60
CA ASN A 319 139.75 28.73 33.46
C ASN A 319 140.63 29.90 33.01
N VAL A 320 140.01 30.84 32.30
CA VAL A 320 140.67 32.02 31.71
C VAL A 320 141.09 33.06 32.77
N ASN A 321 140.65 32.91 34.03
CA ASN A 321 141.03 33.76 35.15
C ASN A 321 142.24 33.23 35.95
N ALA A 322 142.86 32.12 35.52
CA ALA A 322 143.95 31.46 36.25
C ALA A 322 145.21 32.32 36.44
N ILE A 323 145.45 33.32 35.58
CA ILE A 323 146.60 34.24 35.72
C ILE A 323 146.35 35.26 36.84
N ASP A 324 145.11 35.73 37.00
CA ASP A 324 144.74 36.67 38.06
C ASP A 324 144.55 35.94 39.40
N GLU A 325 143.99 34.71 39.39
CA GLU A 325 143.93 33.84 40.58
C GLU A 325 145.34 33.41 41.06
N TYR A 326 146.30 33.19 40.15
CA TYR A 326 147.69 32.92 40.55
C TYR A 326 148.33 34.14 41.23
N LYS A 327 148.04 35.36 40.77
CA LYS A 327 148.52 36.59 41.43
C LYS A 327 147.91 36.78 42.81
N GLU A 328 146.60 36.62 42.96
CA GLU A 328 145.93 36.71 44.27
C GLU A 328 146.43 35.64 45.26
N VAL A 329 146.64 34.41 44.79
CA VAL A 329 147.14 33.31 45.63
C VAL A 329 148.62 33.48 45.98
N LEU A 330 149.45 33.99 45.06
CA LEU A 330 150.85 34.32 45.33
C LEU A 330 150.96 35.47 46.35
N GLU A 331 150.19 36.56 46.18
CA GLU A 331 150.15 37.66 47.15
C GLU A 331 149.69 37.16 48.53
N ARG A 332 148.68 36.29 48.59
CA ARG A 332 148.21 35.68 49.84
C ARG A 332 149.24 34.73 50.48
N GLN A 333 149.97 33.94 49.70
CA GLN A 333 151.05 33.10 50.21
C GLN A 333 152.21 33.94 50.74
N THR A 334 152.63 34.96 49.99
CA THR A 334 153.74 35.84 50.39
C THR A 334 153.37 36.62 51.66
N PHE A 335 152.12 37.08 51.77
CA PHE A 335 151.58 37.71 52.97
C PHE A 335 151.56 36.75 54.18
N MET A 336 151.05 35.52 54.03
CA MET A 336 150.98 34.53 55.11
C MET A 336 152.36 34.02 55.56
N GLN A 337 153.31 33.86 54.63
CA GLN A 337 154.69 33.46 54.92
C GLN A 337 155.42 34.55 55.72
N THR A 338 155.23 35.81 55.35
CA THR A 338 155.84 36.94 56.07
C THR A 338 155.20 37.13 57.45
N GLN A 339 153.87 36.98 57.57
CA GLN A 339 153.20 37.02 58.87
C GLN A 339 153.59 35.84 59.78
N HIS A 340 153.88 34.66 59.21
CA HIS A 340 154.43 33.54 59.96
C HIS A 340 155.84 33.84 60.49
N ASP A 341 156.72 34.40 59.66
CA ASP A 341 158.08 34.76 60.07
C ASP A 341 158.10 35.94 61.06
N ASP A 342 157.19 36.90 60.93
CA ASP A 342 156.97 37.96 61.92
C ASP A 342 156.38 37.42 63.23
N LEU A 343 155.52 36.39 63.20
CA LEU A 343 154.99 35.75 64.41
C LEU A 343 156.06 34.95 65.16
N VAL A 344 156.93 34.23 64.45
CA VAL A 344 158.07 33.50 65.05
C VAL A 344 159.07 34.49 65.67
N LYS A 345 159.36 35.61 64.99
CA LYS A 345 160.19 36.68 65.57
C LYS A 345 159.50 37.39 66.72
N ALA A 346 158.20 37.65 66.65
CA ALA A 346 157.44 38.29 67.71
C ALA A 346 157.38 37.40 68.96
N GLU A 347 157.30 36.09 68.82
CA GLU A 347 157.37 35.12 69.92
C GLU A 347 158.74 35.15 70.62
N GLU A 348 159.84 35.12 69.86
CA GLU A 348 161.20 35.26 70.42
C GLU A 348 161.40 36.62 71.11
N THR A 349 160.92 37.71 70.49
CA THR A 349 161.06 39.07 71.04
C THR A 349 160.18 39.30 72.28
N LEU A 350 158.98 38.71 72.34
CA LEU A 350 158.11 38.81 73.51
C LEU A 350 158.67 38.07 74.73
N LEU A 351 159.32 36.93 74.52
CA LEU A 351 160.02 36.22 75.59
C LEU A 351 161.19 37.03 76.16
N ASP A 352 161.94 37.74 75.31
CA ASP A 352 163.02 38.65 75.74
C ASP A 352 162.46 39.87 76.51
N ILE A 353 161.39 40.50 76.02
CA ILE A 353 160.75 41.65 76.70
C ILE A 353 160.21 41.26 78.09
N ILE A 354 159.64 40.06 78.23
CA ILE A 354 159.11 39.61 79.53
C ILE A 354 160.24 39.44 80.55
N GLN A 355 161.40 38.92 80.16
CA GLN A 355 162.56 38.86 81.07
C GLN A 355 163.12 40.25 81.42
N GLU A 356 163.16 41.17 80.46
CA GLU A 356 163.71 42.52 80.69
C GLU A 356 162.82 43.34 81.65
N LEU A 357 161.50 43.18 81.53
CA LEU A 357 160.50 43.92 82.30
C LEU A 357 160.40 43.45 83.75
N ASP A 358 160.47 42.13 84.00
CA ASP A 358 160.55 41.58 85.36
C ASP A 358 161.81 42.08 86.12
N THR A 359 162.93 42.20 85.40
CA THR A 359 164.19 42.69 85.98
C THR A 359 164.11 44.18 86.34
N GLY A 360 163.43 44.99 85.50
CA GLY A 360 163.25 46.42 85.71
C GLY A 360 162.29 46.77 86.84
N MET A 361 161.17 46.05 86.97
CA MET A 361 160.19 46.27 88.04
C MET A 361 160.82 46.07 89.42
N ARG A 362 161.62 45.00 89.62
CA ARG A 362 162.26 44.71 90.92
C ARG A 362 163.12 45.89 91.42
N ARG A 363 163.81 46.56 90.50
CA ARG A 363 164.71 47.68 90.82
C ARG A 363 163.97 48.94 91.28
N GLN A 364 162.85 49.29 90.65
CA GLN A 364 162.09 50.49 91.03
C GLN A 364 161.41 50.34 92.40
N PHE A 365 160.90 49.14 92.71
CA PHE A 365 160.21 48.89 93.97
C PHE A 365 161.15 49.05 95.16
N GLU A 366 162.37 48.50 95.07
CA GLU A 366 163.39 48.59 96.13
C GLU A 366 163.81 50.04 96.43
N GLU A 367 163.98 50.88 95.38
CA GLU A 367 164.32 52.31 95.51
C GLU A 367 163.23 53.11 96.24
N LYS A 368 161.97 52.96 95.81
CA LYS A 368 160.87 53.74 96.38
C LYS A 368 160.51 53.30 97.79
N PHE A 369 160.67 52.01 98.08
CA PHE A 369 160.35 51.49 99.39
C PHE A 369 161.28 52.06 100.49
N ALA A 370 162.57 52.27 100.20
CA ALA A 370 163.51 52.86 101.14
C ALA A 370 163.21 54.32 101.51
N GLU A 371 162.71 55.14 100.58
CA GLU A 371 162.31 56.53 100.87
C GLU A 371 161.10 56.58 101.81
N ILE A 372 160.12 55.71 101.57
CA ILE A 372 158.89 55.62 102.38
C ILE A 372 159.21 55.17 103.81
N ARG A 373 160.14 54.21 103.98
CA ARG A 373 160.59 53.72 105.30
C ARG A 373 161.10 54.86 106.20
N LYS A 374 161.61 55.96 105.63
CA LYS A 374 162.27 57.08 106.33
C LYS A 374 161.32 58.13 106.90
N GLU A 375 160.38 58.64 106.10
CA GLU A 375 159.47 59.72 106.54
C GLU A 375 158.31 59.18 107.40
N PHE A 376 158.08 57.86 107.39
CA PHE A 376 157.14 57.23 108.30
C PHE A 376 157.59 57.28 109.79
N ASP A 377 158.86 57.04 110.14
CA ASP A 377 159.36 57.14 111.54
C ASP A 377 159.24 58.58 112.09
N LYS A 378 159.33 59.56 111.19
CA LYS A 378 159.22 60.98 111.53
C LYS A 378 157.81 61.37 111.89
N ALA A 379 156.87 60.98 111.03
CA ALA A 379 155.46 61.17 111.31
C ALA A 379 155.09 60.48 112.62
N PHE A 380 155.55 59.24 112.86
CA PHE A 380 155.12 58.48 114.03
C PHE A 380 155.53 59.12 115.37
N LYS A 381 156.72 59.72 115.46
CA LYS A 381 157.20 60.34 116.70
C LYS A 381 156.52 61.66 117.04
N GLU A 382 156.38 62.55 116.07
CA GLU A 382 155.72 63.84 116.32
C GLU A 382 154.24 63.63 116.63
N LEU A 383 153.63 62.62 116.02
CA LEU A 383 152.23 62.36 116.24
C LEU A 383 151.94 61.72 117.59
N PHE A 384 152.70 60.71 118.02
CA PHE A 384 152.20 59.90 119.13
C PHE A 384 153.19 59.68 120.26
N GLY A 385 154.47 59.94 120.00
CA GLY A 385 155.54 60.06 120.99
C GLY A 385 155.81 58.83 121.84
N GLY A 386 154.92 57.83 121.84
CA GLY A 386 154.95 56.82 122.88
C GLY A 386 156.25 56.06 122.77
N GLY A 387 156.73 55.96 121.55
CA GLY A 387 158.06 55.52 121.33
C GLY A 387 158.35 55.61 119.86
N LYS A 388 159.14 54.63 119.48
CA LYS A 388 159.53 54.34 118.12
C LYS A 388 158.50 53.43 117.47
N GLY A 389 158.17 53.73 116.22
CA GLY A 389 157.57 52.82 115.24
C GLY A 389 158.44 52.85 113.97
N THR A 390 158.66 51.71 113.32
CA THR A 390 159.56 51.57 112.16
C THR A 390 158.97 50.56 111.18
N LEU A 391 158.81 50.94 109.91
CA LEU A 391 158.34 50.07 108.83
C LEU A 391 159.35 48.94 108.52
N GLU A 392 158.97 47.69 108.22
CA GLU A 392 159.86 46.61 107.72
C GLU A 392 159.16 45.76 106.62
N LEU A 393 159.92 45.21 105.65
CA LEU A 393 159.42 44.28 104.61
C LEU A 393 159.48 42.80 105.08
N GLU A 394 158.66 41.92 104.47
CA GLU A 394 158.63 40.45 104.72
C GLU A 394 159.61 39.67 103.80
N GLU A 395 160.22 38.62 104.38
CA GLU A 395 161.53 38.05 104.01
C GLU A 395 161.51 36.85 103.05
N ASP A 396 162.64 36.66 102.32
CA ASP A 396 162.92 35.63 101.27
C ASP A 396 161.91 35.62 100.11
N VAL A 397 161.02 36.60 100.09
CA VAL A 397 159.83 36.66 99.24
C VAL A 397 159.92 37.89 98.35
N ASP A 398 159.56 37.74 97.08
CA ASP A 398 160.02 38.62 96.01
C ASP A 398 159.67 40.09 96.26
N ILE A 399 160.60 40.98 95.90
CA ILE A 399 160.53 42.41 96.22
C ILE A 399 159.28 43.05 95.61
N LEU A 400 158.77 42.53 94.48
CA LEU A 400 157.52 42.97 93.85
C LEU A 400 156.24 42.38 94.46
N GLU A 401 156.37 41.33 95.28
CA GLU A 401 155.26 40.62 95.94
C GLU A 401 155.25 40.84 97.47
N ALA A 402 156.32 41.37 98.07
CA ALA A 402 156.48 41.52 99.51
C ALA A 402 155.71 42.72 100.09
N GLY A 403 154.94 42.47 101.15
CA GLY A 403 154.15 43.47 101.86
C GLY A 403 154.96 44.32 102.84
N ILE A 404 154.49 45.55 103.06
CA ILE A 404 155.12 46.56 103.93
C ILE A 404 154.39 46.61 105.29
N ARG A 405 155.06 46.29 106.42
CA ARG A 405 154.55 46.35 107.82
C ARG A 405 155.04 47.59 108.57
N ILE A 406 154.27 48.09 109.56
CA ILE A 406 154.50 49.30 110.39
C ILE A 406 154.96 48.98 111.81
#